data_AF-A0A940RKB8-F1
#
_entry.id   AF-A0A940RKB8-F1
#
_cell.length_a   1.000
_cell.length_b   1.000
_cell.length_c   1.000
_cell.angle_alpha   90.00
_cell.angle_beta   90.00
_cell.angle_gamma   90.00
#
_symmetry.space_group_name_H-M   'P 1'
#
loop_
_entity.id
_entity.type
_entity.pdbx_description
1 polymer ?
#
loop_
_entity_poly.entity_id
_entity_poly.type
_entity_poly.pdbx_seq_one_letter_code
_entity_poly.pdbx_strand_id
1 'polypeptide(L)'
;MTADELDKMIDQYADEGGPGLIRLKDTTWCALPFNLGAVCTAVGRGIRYRGVRIQVSRQFEDQVLSRAEALALGFDAFEDLAPPPERS
;
A
#
# COMPACT_ATOMS: atom_id res chain seq x y z
N MET A 1 10.43 -6.65 1.14
CA MET A 1 9.19 -7.03 0.42
C MET A 1 9.36 -6.79 -1.07
N THR A 2 8.89 -7.70 -1.92
CA THR A 2 8.82 -7.56 -3.40
C THR A 2 7.44 -7.06 -3.85
N ALA A 3 7.29 -6.75 -5.14
CA ALA A 3 6.01 -6.33 -5.70
C ALA A 3 4.95 -7.46 -5.66
N ASP A 4 5.36 -8.69 -5.94
CA ASP A 4 4.49 -9.88 -5.86
C ASP A 4 4.07 -10.18 -4.42
N GLU A 5 4.99 -10.04 -3.47
CA GLU A 5 4.68 -10.19 -2.04
C GLU A 5 3.69 -9.12 -1.58
N LEU A 6 3.85 -7.87 -2.03
CA LEU A 6 2.94 -6.79 -1.72
C LEU A 6 1.53 -7.06 -2.27
N ASP A 7 1.40 -7.54 -3.51
CA ASP A 7 0.11 -7.95 -4.07
C ASP A 7 -0.55 -9.05 -3.23
N LYS A 8 0.22 -10.09 -2.89
CA LYS A 8 -0.27 -11.20 -2.08
C LYS A 8 -0.80 -10.73 -0.72
N MET A 9 -0.10 -9.80 -0.07
CA MET A 9 -0.53 -9.24 1.21
C MET A 9 -1.77 -8.36 1.08
N ILE A 10 -1.86 -7.56 0.02
CA ILE A 10 -3.04 -6.75 -0.30
C ILE A 10 -4.26 -7.66 -0.51
N ASP A 11 -4.10 -8.71 -1.31
CA ASP A 11 -5.18 -9.64 -1.65
C ASP A 11 -5.66 -10.45 -0.45
N GLN A 12 -4.76 -10.77 0.50
CA GLN A 12 -5.14 -11.43 1.75
C GLN A 12 -6.18 -10.62 2.56
N TYR A 13 -6.09 -9.30 2.56
CA TYR A 13 -7.05 -8.45 3.28
C TYR A 13 -8.30 -8.12 2.47
N ALA A 14 -8.38 -8.51 1.18
CA ALA A 14 -9.54 -8.21 0.34
C ALA A 14 -10.84 -8.81 0.93
N ASP A 15 -10.75 -10.00 1.54
CA ASP A 15 -11.88 -10.70 2.15
C ASP A 15 -12.18 -10.23 3.60
N GLU A 16 -11.26 -9.48 4.22
CA GLU A 16 -11.33 -9.05 5.64
C GLU A 16 -11.73 -7.56 5.78
N GLY A 17 -12.60 -7.07 4.89
CA GLY A 17 -13.04 -5.67 4.87
C GLY A 17 -12.09 -4.72 4.15
N GLY A 18 -10.99 -5.24 3.60
CA GLY A 18 -10.09 -4.56 2.68
C GLY A 18 -8.77 -4.10 3.32
N PRO A 19 -7.71 -3.97 2.50
CA PRO A 19 -6.45 -3.36 2.91
C PRO A 19 -6.61 -1.86 3.15
N GLY A 20 -6.03 -1.36 4.24
CA GLY A 20 -6.16 0.02 4.69
C GLY A 20 -4.91 0.86 4.46
N LEU A 21 -3.74 0.32 4.77
CA LEU A 21 -2.48 1.07 4.71
C LEU A 21 -1.30 0.14 4.39
N ILE A 22 -0.44 0.55 3.47
CA ILE A 22 0.85 -0.09 3.23
C ILE A 22 1.91 0.73 3.97
N ARG A 23 2.65 0.10 4.88
CA ARG A 23 3.84 0.68 5.50
C ARG A 23 5.06 0.01 4.93
N LEU A 24 5.99 0.82 4.44
CA LEU A 24 7.25 0.36 3.87
C LEU A 24 8.41 0.97 4.63
N LYS A 25 9.46 0.17 4.81
CA LYS A 25 10.77 0.70 5.13
C LYS A 25 11.30 1.50 3.93
N ASP A 26 12.09 2.54 4.20
CA ASP A 26 12.70 3.37 3.17
C ASP A 26 13.56 2.59 2.17
N THR A 27 14.37 1.64 2.67
CA THR A 27 15.16 0.75 1.81
C THR A 27 14.30 -0.11 0.90
N THR A 28 13.16 -0.59 1.39
CA THR A 28 12.22 -1.40 0.59
C THR A 28 11.56 -0.56 -0.48
N TRP A 29 11.08 0.64 -0.14
CA TRP A 29 10.49 1.56 -1.11
C TRP A 29 11.44 1.87 -2.26
N CYS A 30 12.72 2.14 -1.96
CA CYS A 30 13.74 2.41 -2.98
C CYS A 30 14.14 1.18 -3.81
N ALA A 31 13.90 -0.03 -3.31
CA ALA A 31 14.22 -1.28 -4.01
C ALA A 31 13.08 -1.78 -4.91
N LEU A 32 11.86 -1.29 -4.71
CA LEU A 32 10.72 -1.66 -5.54
C LEU A 32 10.91 -1.16 -6.99
N PRO A 33 10.39 -1.88 -8.00
CA PRO A 33 10.51 -1.47 -9.39
C PRO A 33 9.92 -0.07 -9.62
N PHE A 34 10.60 0.76 -10.40
CA PHE A 34 10.10 2.10 -10.74
C PHE A 34 8.74 2.05 -11.44
N ASN A 35 8.46 0.98 -12.20
CA ASN A 35 7.20 0.71 -12.87
C ASN A 35 6.20 -0.05 -11.98
N LEU A 36 6.32 -0.02 -10.64
CA LEU A 36 5.37 -0.66 -9.72
C LEU A 36 3.92 -0.24 -9.98
N GLY A 37 3.67 0.96 -10.52
CA GLY A 37 2.33 1.49 -10.75
C GLY A 37 1.77 2.26 -9.56
N ALA A 38 2.62 2.66 -8.61
CA ALA A 38 2.24 3.56 -7.53
C ALA A 38 2.06 5.00 -8.06
N VAL A 39 0.96 5.67 -7.66
CA VAL A 39 0.56 6.97 -8.19
C VAL A 39 0.28 7.98 -7.07
N CYS A 40 0.71 9.23 -7.28
CA CYS A 40 0.41 10.38 -6.44
C CYS A 40 -0.19 11.50 -7.31
N THR A 41 -1.51 11.56 -7.40
CA THR A 41 -2.22 12.56 -8.23
C THR A 41 -2.43 13.89 -7.52
N ALA A 42 -2.40 13.90 -6.19
CA ALA A 42 -2.50 15.10 -5.35
C ALA A 42 -1.78 14.87 -4.02
N VAL A 43 -1.15 15.92 -3.48
CA VAL A 43 -0.38 15.84 -2.23
C VAL A 43 -1.23 15.31 -1.06
N GLY A 44 -2.48 15.77 -0.92
CA GLY A 44 -3.39 15.32 0.13
C GLY A 44 -3.82 13.85 0.00
N ARG A 45 -3.87 13.32 -1.23
CA ARG A 45 -4.19 11.91 -1.50
C ARG A 45 -3.04 10.97 -1.10
N GLY A 46 -1.81 11.49 -1.18
CA GLY A 46 -0.59 10.73 -0.98
C GLY A 46 -0.31 9.74 -2.11
N ILE A 47 0.80 9.01 -1.95
CA ILE A 47 1.20 7.93 -2.84
C ILE A 47 0.30 6.73 -2.57
N ARG A 48 -0.22 6.11 -3.64
CA ARG A 48 -1.07 4.93 -3.54
C ARG A 48 -0.68 3.85 -4.52
N TYR A 49 -0.83 2.60 -4.11
CA TYR A 49 -0.73 1.43 -4.96
C TYR A 49 -2.03 0.63 -4.88
N ARG A 50 -2.64 0.36 -6.03
CA ARG A 50 -3.96 -0.30 -6.14
C ARG A 50 -5.07 0.38 -5.31
N GLY A 51 -4.98 1.69 -5.10
CA GLY A 51 -5.91 2.46 -4.25
C GLY A 51 -5.56 2.45 -2.75
N VAL A 52 -4.61 1.63 -2.31
CA VAL A 52 -4.14 1.58 -0.92
C VAL A 52 -3.04 2.61 -0.69
N ARG A 53 -3.14 3.39 0.38
CA ARG A 53 -2.16 4.43 0.70
C ARG A 53 -0.83 3.82 1.13
N ILE A 54 0.27 4.38 0.63
CA ILE A 54 1.63 4.03 1.04
C ILE A 54 2.17 5.08 2.01
N GLN A 55 2.74 4.61 3.11
CA GLN A 55 3.61 5.39 3.98
C GLN A 55 5.00 4.76 4.04
N VAL A 56 6.01 5.62 3.94
CA VAL A 56 7.41 5.22 3.93
C VAL A 56 8.13 5.86 5.11
N SER A 57 8.84 5.06 5.90
CA SER A 57 9.71 5.55 6.97
C SER A 57 10.77 4.52 7.31
N ARG A 58 11.97 4.98 7.69
CA ARG A 58 13.03 4.10 8.23
C ARG A 58 12.64 3.36 9.51
N GLN A 59 11.61 3.85 10.21
CA GLN A 59 11.10 3.29 11.47
C GLN A 59 10.02 2.22 11.24
N PHE A 60 9.55 2.05 10.01
CA PHE A 60 8.53 1.05 9.71
C PHE A 60 9.13 -0.30 9.39
N GLU A 61 8.35 -1.33 9.70
CA GLU A 61 8.48 -2.66 9.11
C GLU A 61 7.53 -2.76 7.91
N ASP A 62 7.98 -3.48 6.88
CA ASP A 62 7.20 -3.76 5.69
C ASP A 62 5.94 -4.55 6.04
N GLN A 63 4.77 -3.94 5.88
CA GLN A 63 3.49 -4.59 6.16
C GLN A 63 2.32 -3.92 5.44
N VAL A 64 1.25 -4.69 5.28
CA VAL A 64 -0.07 -4.21 4.90
C VAL A 64 -0.96 -4.32 6.14
N LEU A 65 -1.63 -3.23 6.48
CA LEU A 65 -2.59 -3.17 7.57
C LEU A 65 -4.00 -3.29 7.01
N SER A 66 -4.89 -3.91 7.77
CA SER A 66 -6.33 -3.87 7.53
C SER A 66 -6.86 -2.43 7.61
N ARG A 67 -8.05 -2.18 7.04
CA ARG A 67 -8.73 -0.89 7.24
C ARG A 67 -8.97 -0.56 8.71
N ALA A 68 -9.27 -1.55 9.55
CA ALA A 68 -9.48 -1.34 10.99
C ALA A 68 -8.22 -0.83 11.70
N GLU A 69 -7.07 -1.47 11.44
CA GLU A 69 -5.78 -1.05 11.99
C GLU A 69 -5.35 0.32 11.45
N ALA A 70 -5.57 0.59 10.17
CA ALA A 70 -5.31 1.89 9.57
C ALA A 70 -6.18 3.01 10.20
N LEU A 71 -7.46 2.72 10.48
CA LEU A 71 -8.36 3.64 11.19
C LEU A 71 -7.85 3.98 12.58
N ALA A 72 -7.38 2.97 13.32
CA ALA A 72 -6.83 3.15 14.66
C ALA A 72 -5.58 4.06 14.67
N LEU A 73 -4.92 4.20 13.52
CA LEU A 73 -3.77 5.07 13.31
C LEU A 73 -4.14 6.45 12.70
N GLY A 74 -5.44 6.72 12.51
CA GLY A 74 -5.94 7.99 11.98
C GLY A 74 -5.99 8.06 10.45
N PHE A 75 -5.97 6.92 9.74
CA PHE A 75 -6.15 6.89 8.28
C PHE A 75 -7.54 6.36 7.94
N ASP A 76 -8.38 7.22 7.36
CA ASP A 76 -9.79 6.94 7.05
C ASP A 76 -10.16 7.13 5.57
N ALA A 77 -9.29 7.78 4.79
CA ALA A 77 -9.49 8.03 3.36
C ALA A 77 -9.23 6.77 2.50
N PHE A 78 -9.98 5.69 2.71
CA PHE A 78 -9.87 4.48 1.90
C PHE A 78 -10.44 4.67 0.49
N GLU A 79 -9.87 3.95 -0.47
CA GLU A 79 -10.38 3.85 -1.83
C GLU A 79 -10.75 2.39 -2.11
N ASP A 80 -11.51 2.18 -3.18
CA ASP A 80 -11.80 0.84 -3.69
C ASP A 80 -10.50 0.18 -4.17
N LEU A 81 -10.37 -1.12 -3.88
CA LEU A 81 -9.21 -1.90 -4.26
C LEU A 81 -9.20 -2.10 -5.78
N ALA A 82 -8.16 -1.61 -6.43
CA ALA A 82 -7.94 -1.84 -7.85
C ALA A 82 -7.23 -3.18 -8.10
N PRO A 83 -7.39 -3.80 -9.29
CA PRO A 83 -6.60 -4.97 -9.67
C PRO A 83 -5.09 -4.64 -9.70
N PRO A 84 -4.22 -5.66 -9.59
CA PRO A 84 -2.78 -5.45 -9.76
C PRO A 84 -2.49 -4.92 -11.18
N PRO A 85 -1.53 -3.98 -11.34
CA PRO A 85 -1.16 -3.49 -12.66
C PRO A 85 -0.47 -4.59 -13.46
N GLU A 86 -0.66 -4.59 -14.78
CA GLU A 86 0.07 -5.47 -15.68
C GLU A 86 1.58 -5.16 -15.60
N ARG A 87 2.38 -6.19 -15.33
CA ARG A 87 3.85 -6.11 -15.34
C ARG A 87 4.33 -6.65 -16.68
N SER A 88 4.88 -5.77 -17.54
CA SER A 88 5.53 -6.11 -18.81
C SER A 88 6.97 -6.60 -18.61
#